data_AF-A0A7X0GRS3-F1
#
_entry.id   AF-A0A7X0GRS3-F1
#
_cell.length_a   1.000
_cell.length_b   1.000
_cell.length_c   1.000
_cell.angle_alpha   90.00
_cell.angle_beta   90.00
_cell.angle_gamma   90.00
#
_symmetry.space_group_name_H-M   'P 1'
#
loop_
_entity.id
_entity.type
_entity.pdbx_description
1 polymer ?
#
loop_
_entity_poly.entity_id
_entity_poly.type
_entity_poly.pdbx_seq_one_letter_code
_entity_poly.pdbx_strand_id
1 'polypeptide(L)'
;MALGAYGVAQNDDVLTTVVTGIGIALAGCTLRLDAEARGSAQRLLAQDRAARAAEAETAALAERARTAREIHDVLAHSLSAQLVHLEAARLLIERGGEREQIHERVVAAREMARGGLAETRQALSALRGELTPLEDFLNELVSAAGGAEITGTGERRALPTEASQAVRRAAQEALANVRKHAPWRQGTPQARLPSARSDPGCTGLGGLAGRTDRVGGRARSAGHAGVCRVAGRLPRGRAG
;
A
#
# COMPACT_ATOMS: atom_id res chain seq x y z
N MET A 1 -77.19 62.87 -6.76
CA MET A 1 -75.82 62.69 -6.21
C MET A 1 -75.62 61.42 -5.38
N ALA A 2 -76.65 60.60 -5.09
CA ALA A 2 -76.48 59.38 -4.28
C ALA A 2 -76.16 58.08 -5.08
N LEU A 3 -76.51 58.00 -6.36
CA LEU A 3 -76.28 56.80 -7.19
C LEU A 3 -74.81 56.63 -7.66
N GLY A 4 -74.06 57.73 -7.77
CA GLY A 4 -72.64 57.68 -8.17
C GLY A 4 -71.71 57.17 -7.06
N ALA A 5 -72.06 57.41 -5.79
CA ALA A 5 -71.24 56.97 -4.65
C ALA A 5 -71.34 55.46 -4.39
N TYR A 6 -72.50 54.85 -4.67
CA TYR A 6 -72.72 53.40 -4.50
C TYR A 6 -71.98 52.57 -5.56
N GLY A 7 -71.98 53.01 -6.83
CA GLY A 7 -71.27 52.33 -7.92
C GLY A 7 -69.74 52.38 -7.79
N VAL A 8 -69.19 53.46 -7.22
CA VAL A 8 -67.74 53.57 -6.95
C VAL A 8 -67.34 52.69 -5.76
N ALA A 9 -68.09 52.73 -4.66
CA ALA A 9 -67.81 51.89 -3.49
C ALA A 9 -67.95 50.39 -3.77
N GLN A 10 -68.94 49.99 -4.58
CA GLN A 10 -69.14 48.58 -4.95
C GLN A 10 -68.06 48.07 -5.92
N ASN A 11 -67.55 48.92 -6.82
CA ASN A 11 -66.44 48.55 -7.70
C ASN A 11 -65.11 48.42 -6.94
N ASP A 12 -64.85 49.28 -5.94
CA ASP A 12 -63.64 49.19 -5.12
C ASP A 12 -63.59 47.88 -4.32
N ASP A 13 -64.72 47.41 -3.78
CA ASP A 13 -64.81 46.16 -3.01
C ASP A 13 -64.68 44.89 -3.90
N VAL A 14 -65.22 44.94 -5.12
CA VAL A 14 -65.04 43.87 -6.11
C VAL A 14 -63.58 43.82 -6.59
N LEU A 15 -62.96 44.97 -6.83
CA LEU A 15 -61.58 45.06 -7.32
C LEU A 15 -60.58 44.57 -6.25
N THR A 16 -60.75 44.96 -4.99
CA THR A 16 -59.91 44.46 -3.88
C THR A 16 -60.05 42.94 -3.69
N THR A 17 -61.26 42.39 -3.81
CA THR A 17 -61.51 40.94 -3.72
C THR A 17 -60.84 40.17 -4.86
N VAL A 18 -60.91 40.67 -6.09
CA VAL A 18 -60.23 40.06 -7.24
C VAL A 18 -58.70 40.12 -7.10
N VAL A 19 -58.16 41.27 -6.70
CA VAL A 19 -56.70 41.44 -6.52
C VAL A 19 -56.16 40.54 -5.40
N THR A 20 -56.86 40.45 -4.27
CA THR A 20 -56.47 39.55 -3.17
C THR A 20 -56.57 38.08 -3.58
N GLY A 21 -57.61 37.69 -4.31
CA GLY A 21 -57.74 36.33 -4.87
C GLY A 21 -56.59 35.97 -5.82
N ILE A 22 -56.23 36.88 -6.72
CA ILE A 22 -55.08 36.71 -7.62
C ILE A 22 -53.78 36.61 -6.81
N GLY A 23 -53.59 37.47 -5.80
CA GLY A 23 -52.41 37.43 -4.93
C GLY A 23 -52.25 36.11 -4.19
N ILE A 24 -53.34 35.57 -3.63
CA ILE A 24 -53.35 34.26 -2.96
C ILE A 24 -53.05 33.13 -3.95
N ALA A 25 -53.66 33.17 -5.15
CA ALA A 25 -53.43 32.17 -6.18
C ALA A 25 -51.96 32.17 -6.66
N LEU A 26 -51.38 33.35 -6.88
CA LEU A 26 -49.98 33.51 -7.25
C LEU A 26 -49.05 33.02 -6.12
N ALA A 27 -49.32 33.41 -4.87
CA ALA A 27 -48.55 32.96 -3.71
C ALA A 27 -48.59 31.42 -3.59
N GLY A 28 -49.76 30.81 -3.75
CA GLY A 28 -49.93 29.36 -3.75
C GLY A 28 -49.15 28.68 -4.89
N CYS A 29 -49.15 29.27 -6.09
CA CYS A 29 -48.39 28.78 -7.23
C CYS A 29 -46.87 28.83 -6.97
N THR A 30 -46.36 29.95 -6.45
CA THR A 30 -44.93 30.09 -6.12
C THR A 30 -44.49 29.11 -5.03
N LEU A 31 -45.33 28.90 -4.01
CA LEU A 31 -45.05 27.94 -2.94
C LEU A 31 -45.05 26.49 -3.45
N ARG A 32 -45.96 26.15 -4.37
CA ARG A 32 -46.00 24.83 -5.01
C ARG A 32 -44.76 24.57 -5.85
N LEU A 33 -44.36 25.51 -6.70
CA LEU A 33 -43.17 25.39 -7.54
C LEU A 33 -41.89 25.27 -6.69
N ASP A 34 -41.79 26.05 -5.62
CA ASP A 34 -40.64 25.98 -4.70
C ASP A 34 -40.62 24.65 -3.92
N ALA A 35 -41.79 24.14 -3.50
CA ALA A 35 -41.88 22.81 -2.89
C ALA A 35 -41.46 21.68 -3.84
N GLU A 36 -41.86 21.74 -5.12
CA GLU A 36 -41.44 20.78 -6.15
C GLU A 36 -39.93 20.88 -6.45
N ALA A 37 -39.40 22.10 -6.56
CA ALA A 37 -37.97 22.34 -6.76
C ALA A 37 -37.14 21.80 -5.60
N ARG A 38 -37.57 22.04 -4.35
CA ARG A 38 -36.93 21.48 -3.16
C ARG A 38 -37.03 19.96 -3.12
N GLY A 39 -38.19 19.39 -3.47
CA GLY A 39 -38.39 17.94 -3.50
C GLY A 39 -37.48 17.24 -4.52
N SER A 40 -37.34 17.80 -5.72
CA SER A 40 -36.44 17.27 -6.75
C SER A 40 -34.96 17.41 -6.36
N ALA A 41 -34.55 18.56 -5.81
CA ALA A 41 -33.19 18.77 -5.31
C ALA A 41 -32.85 17.77 -4.19
N GLN A 42 -33.76 17.53 -3.25
CA GLN A 42 -33.56 16.54 -2.18
C GLN A 42 -33.42 15.11 -2.72
N ARG A 43 -34.21 14.73 -3.73
CA ARG A 43 -34.09 13.43 -4.39
C ARG A 43 -32.75 13.25 -5.08
N LEU A 44 -32.27 14.27 -5.80
CA LEU A 44 -30.97 14.24 -6.45
C LEU A 44 -29.83 14.10 -5.43
N LEU A 45 -29.88 14.86 -4.33
CA LEU A 45 -28.89 14.73 -3.25
C LEU A 45 -28.92 13.36 -2.59
N ALA A 46 -30.11 12.78 -2.39
CA ALA A 46 -30.24 11.42 -1.85
C ALA A 46 -29.66 10.37 -2.81
N GLN A 47 -29.91 10.51 -4.11
CA GLN A 47 -29.35 9.65 -5.15
C GLN A 47 -27.82 9.76 -5.24
N ASP A 48 -27.26 10.99 -5.23
CA ASP A 48 -25.82 11.21 -5.22
C ASP A 48 -25.16 10.58 -3.98
N ARG A 49 -25.75 10.76 -2.79
CA ARG A 49 -25.27 10.11 -1.57
C ARG A 49 -25.31 8.58 -1.66
N ALA A 50 -26.41 8.03 -2.18
CA ALA A 50 -26.54 6.58 -2.36
C ALA A 50 -25.53 6.03 -3.38
N ALA A 51 -25.31 6.75 -4.49
CA ALA A 51 -24.32 6.40 -5.49
C ALA A 51 -22.90 6.42 -4.91
N ARG A 52 -22.52 7.49 -4.19
CA ARG A 52 -21.21 7.57 -3.53
C ARG A 52 -21.02 6.48 -2.47
N ALA A 53 -22.06 6.13 -1.72
CA ALA A 53 -21.99 5.04 -0.75
C ALA A 53 -21.75 3.69 -1.45
N ALA A 54 -22.44 3.43 -2.57
CA ALA A 54 -22.24 2.24 -3.37
C ALA A 54 -20.84 2.21 -4.03
N GLU A 55 -20.34 3.35 -4.52
CA GLU A 55 -18.97 3.48 -5.04
C GLU A 55 -17.92 3.19 -3.96
N ALA A 56 -18.11 3.72 -2.75
CA ALA A 56 -17.22 3.46 -1.63
C ALA A 56 -17.22 1.98 -1.22
N GLU A 57 -18.39 1.34 -1.20
CA GLU A 57 -18.52 -0.09 -0.89
C GLU A 57 -17.85 -0.96 -1.95
N THR A 58 -18.10 -0.67 -3.23
CA THR A 58 -17.48 -1.40 -4.34
C THR A 58 -15.96 -1.23 -4.37
N ALA A 59 -15.45 -0.03 -4.10
CA ALA A 59 -14.03 0.23 -3.95
C ALA A 59 -13.44 -0.58 -2.77
N ALA A 60 -14.11 -0.62 -1.62
CA ALA A 60 -13.67 -1.40 -0.47
C ALA A 60 -13.66 -2.91 -0.75
N LEU A 61 -14.63 -3.43 -1.49
CA LEU A 61 -14.67 -4.84 -1.91
C LEU A 61 -13.56 -5.16 -2.92
N ALA A 62 -13.30 -4.26 -3.87
CA ALA A 62 -12.21 -4.42 -4.84
C ALA A 62 -10.84 -4.46 -4.14
N GLU A 63 -10.65 -3.62 -3.13
CA GLU A 63 -9.46 -3.59 -2.28
C GLU A 63 -9.25 -4.91 -1.52
N ARG A 64 -10.31 -5.41 -0.87
CA ARG A 64 -10.28 -6.71 -0.19
C ARG A 64 -9.94 -7.85 -1.14
N ALA A 65 -10.52 -7.85 -2.35
CA ALA A 65 -10.25 -8.87 -3.36
C ALA A 65 -8.83 -8.79 -3.93
N ARG A 66 -8.26 -7.59 -4.08
CA ARG A 66 -6.84 -7.42 -4.44
C ARG A 66 -5.94 -7.97 -3.34
N THR A 67 -6.21 -7.63 -2.09
CA THR A 67 -5.45 -8.10 -0.93
C THR A 67 -5.48 -9.63 -0.81
N ALA A 68 -6.66 -10.24 -0.97
CA ALA A 68 -6.79 -11.70 -0.91
C ALA A 68 -5.92 -12.38 -1.97
N ARG A 69 -5.83 -11.81 -3.18
CA ARG A 69 -4.94 -12.32 -4.24
C ARG A 69 -3.46 -12.16 -3.89
N GLU A 70 -3.05 -11.00 -3.39
CA GLU A 70 -1.66 -10.78 -2.97
C GLU A 70 -1.23 -11.78 -1.87
N ILE A 71 -2.09 -12.00 -0.87
CA ILE A 71 -1.86 -13.00 0.19
C ILE A 71 -1.82 -14.41 -0.42
N HIS A 72 -2.78 -14.74 -1.29
CA HIS A 72 -2.84 -16.04 -1.93
C HIS A 72 -1.59 -16.33 -2.77
N ASP A 73 -1.07 -15.35 -3.51
CA ASP A 73 0.12 -15.50 -4.34
C ASP A 73 1.37 -15.77 -3.49
N VAL A 74 1.54 -15.05 -2.37
CA VAL A 74 2.65 -15.27 -1.41
C VAL A 74 2.55 -16.67 -0.78
N LEU A 75 1.34 -17.06 -0.36
CA LEU A 75 1.12 -18.39 0.23
C LEU A 75 1.34 -19.50 -0.79
N ALA A 76 0.78 -19.38 -1.99
CA ALA A 76 0.93 -20.36 -3.06
C ALA A 76 2.41 -20.54 -3.41
N HIS A 77 3.15 -19.45 -3.60
CA HIS A 77 4.56 -19.50 -3.93
C HIS A 77 5.40 -20.19 -2.83
N SER A 78 5.23 -19.78 -1.57
CA SER A 78 5.99 -20.32 -0.45
C SER A 78 5.65 -21.79 -0.18
N LEU A 79 4.37 -22.18 -0.25
CA LEU A 79 3.93 -23.55 -0.06
C LEU A 79 4.40 -24.47 -1.19
N SER A 80 4.31 -24.02 -2.45
CA SER A 80 4.83 -24.81 -3.58
C SER A 80 6.34 -25.04 -3.46
N ALA A 81 7.12 -24.02 -3.12
CA ALA A 81 8.56 -24.17 -2.92
C ALA A 81 8.88 -25.10 -1.73
N GLN A 82 8.13 -24.98 -0.63
CA GLN A 82 8.26 -25.87 0.53
C GLN A 82 7.98 -27.33 0.17
N LEU A 83 6.92 -27.61 -0.60
CA LEU A 83 6.60 -28.96 -1.08
C LEU A 83 7.74 -29.54 -1.92
N VAL A 84 8.33 -28.77 -2.84
CA VAL A 84 9.47 -29.23 -3.64
C VAL A 84 10.66 -29.64 -2.78
N HIS A 85 10.99 -28.88 -1.73
CA HIS A 85 12.09 -29.22 -0.83
C HIS A 85 11.80 -30.45 0.03
N LEU A 86 10.57 -30.62 0.50
CA LEU A 86 10.16 -31.80 1.25
C LEU A 86 10.14 -33.06 0.35
N GLU A 87 9.69 -32.92 -0.89
CA GLU A 87 9.71 -34.01 -1.88
C GLU A 87 11.15 -34.43 -2.22
N ALA A 88 12.05 -33.46 -2.37
CA ALA A 88 13.47 -33.73 -2.55
C ALA A 88 14.08 -34.46 -1.34
N ALA A 89 13.70 -34.07 -0.11
CA ALA A 89 14.12 -34.77 1.10
C ALA A 89 13.60 -36.23 1.14
N ARG A 90 12.34 -36.44 0.77
CA ARG A 90 11.72 -37.78 0.66
C ARG A 90 12.49 -38.68 -0.30
N LEU A 91 12.78 -38.18 -1.51
CA LEU A 91 13.54 -38.93 -2.52
C LEU A 91 14.98 -39.24 -2.08
N LEU A 92 15.63 -38.33 -1.35
CA LEU A 92 16.94 -38.59 -0.77
C LEU A 92 16.88 -39.72 0.28
N ILE A 93 15.86 -39.73 1.14
CA ILE A 93 15.65 -40.81 2.12
C ILE A 93 15.42 -42.15 1.40
N GLU A 94 14.55 -42.19 0.40
CA GLU A 94 14.23 -43.41 -0.37
C GLU A 94 15.45 -43.99 -1.09
N ARG A 95 16.41 -43.14 -1.49
CA ARG A 95 17.64 -43.54 -2.18
C ARG A 95 18.84 -43.80 -1.25
N GLY A 96 18.65 -43.73 0.07
CA GLY A 96 19.75 -43.88 1.03
C GLY A 96 20.77 -42.74 0.98
N GLY A 97 20.33 -41.53 0.62
CA GLY A 97 21.14 -40.33 0.53
C GLY A 97 21.71 -39.90 1.88
N GLU A 98 22.74 -39.05 1.85
CA GLU A 98 23.42 -38.62 3.07
C GLU A 98 22.51 -37.80 3.99
N ARG A 99 22.66 -38.04 5.30
CA ARG A 99 21.89 -37.38 6.36
C ARG A 99 21.98 -35.85 6.27
N GLU A 100 23.15 -35.32 5.90
CA GLU A 100 23.37 -33.88 5.78
C GLU A 100 22.50 -33.26 4.68
N GLN A 101 22.43 -33.90 3.51
CA GLN A 101 21.63 -33.41 2.38
C GLN A 101 20.13 -33.45 2.70
N ILE A 102 19.67 -34.47 3.42
CA ILE A 102 18.28 -34.56 3.90
C ILE A 102 18.01 -33.42 4.89
N HIS A 103 18.93 -33.18 5.83
CA HIS A 103 18.81 -32.12 6.83
C HIS A 103 18.76 -30.73 6.19
N GLU A 104 19.63 -30.43 5.22
CA GLU A 104 19.62 -29.17 4.46
C GLU A 104 18.26 -28.90 3.80
N ARG A 105 17.65 -29.92 3.19
CA ARG A 105 16.33 -29.80 2.53
C ARG A 105 15.23 -29.50 3.53
N VAL A 106 15.24 -30.14 4.69
CA VAL A 106 14.28 -29.91 5.77
C VAL A 106 14.45 -28.51 6.38
N VAL A 107 15.68 -28.06 6.60
CA VAL A 107 15.97 -26.70 7.08
C VAL A 107 15.49 -25.67 6.07
N ALA A 108 15.77 -25.85 4.78
CA ALA A 108 15.27 -24.97 3.73
C ALA A 108 13.74 -24.90 3.70
N ALA A 109 13.04 -26.04 3.81
CA ALA A 109 11.59 -26.09 3.90
C ALA A 109 11.04 -25.28 5.09
N ARG A 110 11.67 -25.42 6.26
CA ARG A 110 11.30 -24.66 7.47
C ARG A 110 11.53 -23.16 7.33
N GLU A 111 12.63 -22.75 6.73
CA GLU A 111 12.94 -21.34 6.53
C GLU A 111 11.99 -20.68 5.52
N MET A 112 11.57 -21.40 4.46
CA MET A 112 10.52 -20.92 3.55
C MET A 112 9.17 -20.76 4.25
N ALA A 113 8.78 -21.71 5.12
CA ALA A 113 7.55 -21.59 5.90
C ALA A 113 7.57 -20.35 6.81
N ARG A 114 8.70 -20.08 7.48
CA ARG A 114 8.89 -18.89 8.32
C ARG A 114 8.85 -17.60 7.52
N GLY A 115 9.54 -17.57 6.37
CA GLY A 115 9.53 -16.42 5.46
C GLY A 115 8.13 -16.11 4.95
N GLY A 116 7.41 -17.11 4.43
CA GLY A 116 6.04 -16.94 3.93
C GLY A 116 5.05 -16.47 5.00
N LEU A 117 5.16 -16.97 6.24
CA LEU A 117 4.35 -16.49 7.37
C LEU A 117 4.68 -15.05 7.75
N ALA A 118 5.96 -14.66 7.74
CA ALA A 118 6.38 -13.29 8.03
C ALA A 118 5.88 -12.31 6.95
N GLU A 119 5.99 -12.67 5.67
CA GLU A 119 5.48 -11.88 4.55
C GLU A 119 3.96 -11.73 4.61
N THR A 120 3.24 -12.82 4.92
CA THR A 120 1.78 -12.79 5.09
C THR A 120 1.36 -11.88 6.25
N ARG A 121 2.04 -11.97 7.40
CA ARG A 121 1.78 -11.06 8.54
C ARG A 121 2.06 -9.61 8.16
N GLN A 122 3.14 -9.35 7.43
CA GLN A 122 3.46 -7.99 6.98
C GLN A 122 2.43 -7.43 6.00
N ALA A 123 1.93 -8.24 5.06
CA ALA A 123 0.86 -7.84 4.15
C ALA A 123 -0.42 -7.49 4.93
N LEU A 124 -0.76 -8.28 5.96
CA LEU A 124 -1.90 -8.01 6.85
C LEU A 124 -1.69 -6.77 7.73
N SER A 125 -0.49 -6.54 8.27
CA SER A 125 -0.18 -5.34 9.06
C SER A 125 -0.23 -4.07 8.21
N ALA A 126 0.21 -4.14 6.94
CA ALA A 126 0.05 -3.05 5.98
C ALA A 126 -1.42 -2.67 5.76
N LEU A 127 -2.31 -3.67 5.67
CA LEU A 127 -3.74 -3.46 5.52
C LEU A 127 -4.38 -2.80 6.76
N ARG A 128 -3.86 -3.09 7.95
CA ARG A 128 -4.35 -2.53 9.22
C ARG A 128 -3.83 -1.12 9.50
N GLY A 129 -2.89 -0.61 8.70
CA GLY A 129 -2.17 0.63 9.01
C GLY A 129 -1.23 0.49 10.22
N GLU A 130 -0.99 -0.74 10.68
CA GLU A 130 -0.18 -1.08 11.85
C GLU A 130 1.23 -1.52 11.44
N LEU A 131 1.79 -0.91 10.40
CA LEU A 131 3.18 -1.18 10.04
C LEU A 131 4.07 -0.61 11.15
N THR A 132 4.87 -1.47 11.78
CA THR A 132 6.03 -1.03 12.56
C THR A 132 6.80 -0.01 11.72
N PRO A 133 7.28 1.11 12.27
CA PRO A 133 8.12 2.05 11.54
C PRO A 133 9.20 1.32 10.73
N LEU A 134 9.45 1.79 9.51
CA LEU A 134 10.42 1.15 8.60
C LEU A 134 11.81 1.02 9.26
N GLU A 135 12.18 1.99 10.08
CA GLU A 135 13.42 1.99 10.85
C GLU A 135 13.52 0.83 11.84
N ASP A 136 12.46 0.56 12.61
CA ASP A 136 12.44 -0.53 13.59
C ASP A 136 12.61 -1.88 12.91
N PHE A 137 11.94 -2.10 11.78
CA PHE A 137 12.11 -3.31 11.00
C PHE A 137 13.53 -3.47 10.45
N LEU A 138 14.13 -2.39 9.95
CA LEU A 138 15.49 -2.44 9.43
C LEU A 138 16.50 -2.74 10.56
N ASN A 139 16.27 -2.18 11.75
CA ASN A 139 17.07 -2.45 12.94
C ASN A 139 16.93 -3.90 13.43
N GLU A 140 15.71 -4.44 13.46
CA GLU A 140 15.45 -5.85 13.78
C GLU A 140 16.11 -6.79 12.78
N LEU A 141 15.99 -6.49 11.48
CA LEU A 141 16.56 -7.29 10.40
C LEU A 141 18.10 -7.36 10.50
N VAL A 142 18.75 -6.25 10.85
CA VAL A 142 20.20 -6.20 11.08
C VAL A 142 20.61 -6.93 12.35
N SER A 143 19.86 -6.73 13.43
CA SER A 143 20.13 -7.37 14.72
C SER A 143 20.03 -8.89 14.61
N ALA A 144 19.04 -9.39 13.86
CA ALA A 144 18.88 -10.81 13.59
C ALA A 144 20.00 -11.40 12.70
N ALA A 145 20.66 -10.58 11.89
CA ALA A 145 21.72 -11.04 10.99
C ALA A 145 23.08 -11.23 11.66
N GLY A 146 23.40 -10.39 12.66
CA GLY A 146 24.71 -10.35 13.30
C GLY A 146 25.81 -9.82 12.37
N GLY A 147 26.41 -8.67 12.70
CA GLY A 147 27.55 -8.11 11.94
C GLY A 147 27.18 -7.33 10.67
N ALA A 148 25.90 -7.01 10.46
CA ALA A 148 25.46 -6.02 9.48
C ALA A 148 25.33 -4.63 10.12
N GLU A 149 25.48 -3.56 9.34
CA GLU A 149 25.24 -2.18 9.78
C GLU A 149 24.39 -1.46 8.73
N ILE A 150 23.39 -0.69 9.17
CA ILE A 150 22.57 0.17 8.30
C ILE A 150 22.87 1.63 8.61
N THR A 151 23.28 2.37 7.58
CA THR A 151 23.47 3.82 7.65
C THR A 151 22.51 4.53 6.69
N GLY A 152 21.62 5.36 7.24
CA GLY A 152 20.74 6.23 6.46
C GLY A 152 21.34 7.62 6.27
N THR A 153 21.21 8.21 5.08
CA THR A 153 21.57 9.61 4.83
C THR A 153 20.37 10.37 4.23
N GLY A 154 20.05 11.54 4.80
CA GLY A 154 18.92 12.39 4.37
C GLY A 154 17.88 12.63 5.48
N GLU A 155 16.91 13.50 5.20
CA GLU A 155 15.79 13.77 6.12
C GLU A 155 14.82 12.59 6.20
N ARG A 156 14.39 12.28 7.42
CA ARG A 156 13.39 11.24 7.69
C ARG A 156 12.02 11.72 7.23
N ARG A 157 11.33 10.91 6.43
CA ARG A 157 9.94 11.15 6.05
C ARG A 157 9.15 9.86 6.07
N ALA A 158 7.86 9.97 6.34
CA ALA A 158 6.92 8.88 6.10
C ALA A 158 6.96 8.52 4.61
N LEU A 159 7.10 7.22 4.32
CA LEU A 159 7.04 6.69 2.97
C LEU A 159 5.65 6.10 2.75
N PRO A 160 5.07 6.27 1.54
CA PRO A 160 3.87 5.52 1.14
C PRO A 160 4.06 4.02 1.40
N THR A 161 2.97 3.31 1.70
CA THR A 161 2.98 1.89 2.06
C THR A 161 3.74 1.04 1.05
N GLU A 162 3.54 1.30 -0.24
CA GLU A 162 4.16 0.59 -1.36
C GLU A 162 5.69 0.79 -1.37
N ALA A 163 6.14 2.02 -1.14
CA ALA A 163 7.56 2.35 -1.05
C ALA A 163 8.21 1.72 0.20
N SER A 164 7.51 1.73 1.33
CA SER A 164 7.96 1.08 2.56
C SER A 164 8.13 -0.44 2.36
N GLN A 165 7.16 -1.11 1.73
CA GLN A 165 7.25 -2.54 1.42
C GLN A 165 8.37 -2.87 0.42
N ALA A 166 8.58 -2.01 -0.58
CA ALA A 166 9.68 -2.19 -1.53
C ALA A 166 11.05 -2.14 -0.85
N VAL A 167 11.24 -1.21 0.10
CA VAL A 167 12.48 -1.11 0.89
C VAL A 167 12.67 -2.35 1.76
N ARG A 168 11.62 -2.83 2.44
CA ARG A 168 11.70 -4.04 3.27
C ARG A 168 12.14 -5.27 2.47
N ARG A 169 11.50 -5.51 1.33
CA ARG A 169 11.85 -6.60 0.41
C ARG A 169 13.28 -6.46 -0.10
N ALA A 170 13.69 -5.26 -0.48
CA ALA A 170 15.06 -5.00 -0.93
C ALA A 170 16.10 -5.28 0.17
N ALA A 171 15.81 -4.91 1.42
CA ALA A 171 16.70 -5.14 2.56
C ALA A 171 16.82 -6.63 2.91
N GLN A 172 15.69 -7.35 2.96
CA GLN A 172 15.67 -8.80 3.20
C GLN A 172 16.44 -9.56 2.13
N GLU A 173 16.20 -9.24 0.85
CA GLU A 173 16.88 -9.87 -0.28
C GLU A 173 18.38 -9.55 -0.30
N ALA A 174 18.75 -8.29 -0.03
CA ALA A 174 20.15 -7.89 0.09
C ALA A 174 20.85 -8.70 1.19
N LEU A 175 20.21 -8.87 2.34
CA LEU A 175 20.76 -9.63 3.45
C LEU A 175 20.85 -11.13 3.12
N ALA A 176 19.82 -11.70 2.51
CA ALA A 176 19.83 -13.08 2.04
C ALA A 176 20.97 -13.32 1.03
N ASN A 177 21.23 -12.36 0.14
CA ASN A 177 22.31 -12.44 -0.83
C ASN A 177 23.69 -12.31 -0.19
N VAL A 178 23.88 -11.41 0.77
CA VAL A 178 25.10 -11.37 1.59
C VAL A 178 25.31 -12.72 2.28
N ARG A 179 24.26 -13.30 2.85
CA ARG A 179 24.32 -14.61 3.53
C ARG A 179 24.55 -15.80 2.59
N LYS A 180 24.28 -15.67 1.29
CA LYS A 180 24.52 -16.74 0.32
C LYS A 180 25.90 -16.63 -0.33
N HIS A 181 26.45 -15.42 -0.42
CA HIS A 181 27.56 -15.12 -1.32
C HIS A 181 28.75 -14.41 -0.69
N ALA A 182 28.64 -13.86 0.53
CA ALA A 182 29.78 -13.23 1.19
C ALA A 182 30.65 -14.31 1.89
N PRO A 183 31.96 -14.37 1.60
CA PRO A 183 32.88 -15.22 2.34
C PRO A 183 33.13 -14.61 3.72
N TRP A 184 32.46 -15.13 4.75
CA TRP A 184 32.61 -14.68 6.14
C TRP A 184 34.05 -14.90 6.62
N ARG A 185 34.77 -13.80 6.87
CA ARG A 185 35.90 -13.79 7.80
C ARG A 185 35.53 -12.86 8.95
N GLN A 186 35.55 -13.40 10.15
CA GLN A 186 35.32 -12.69 11.40
C GLN A 186 36.35 -11.55 11.51
N GLY A 187 35.90 -10.31 11.35
CA GLY A 187 36.75 -9.13 11.45
C GLY A 187 35.90 -7.87 11.39
N THR A 188 35.98 -7.06 12.45
CA THR A 188 35.29 -5.78 12.60
C THR A 188 35.65 -4.80 11.47
N PRO A 189 34.70 -4.24 10.71
CA PRO A 189 35.02 -3.27 9.68
C PRO A 189 34.86 -1.84 10.21
N GLN A 190 35.97 -1.12 10.35
CA GLN A 190 35.99 0.35 10.32
C GLN A 190 36.05 0.82 8.86
N ALA A 191 35.19 1.76 8.46
CA ALA A 191 35.17 2.29 7.10
C ALA A 191 35.53 3.79 7.03
N ARG A 192 36.61 4.11 6.32
CA ARG A 192 36.94 5.46 5.78
C ARG A 192 36.93 5.39 4.25
N LEU A 193 36.30 6.37 3.59
CA LEU A 193 36.15 6.53 2.13
C LEU A 193 37.47 7.03 1.49
N PRO A 194 37.81 6.65 0.23
CA PRO A 194 37.18 7.23 -0.97
C PRO A 194 36.96 6.28 -2.17
N SER A 195 36.66 6.87 -3.33
CA SER A 195 35.88 6.41 -4.49
C SER A 195 36.42 5.30 -5.39
N ALA A 196 35.46 4.55 -5.95
CA ALA A 196 35.42 3.91 -7.29
C ALA A 196 36.35 2.72 -7.62
N ARG A 197 35.78 1.51 -7.62
CA ARG A 197 35.51 0.65 -8.80
C ARG A 197 34.89 -0.67 -8.32
N SER A 198 34.07 -1.26 -9.18
CA SER A 198 33.40 -2.55 -8.97
C SER A 198 34.41 -3.70 -8.96
N ASP A 199 34.54 -4.37 -7.82
CA ASP A 199 35.25 -5.65 -7.70
C ASP A 199 34.35 -6.83 -8.13
N PRO A 200 34.87 -7.90 -8.74
CA PRO A 200 34.06 -9.01 -9.29
C PRO A 200 33.40 -9.94 -8.24
N GLY A 201 33.62 -9.73 -6.94
CA GLY A 201 33.15 -10.63 -5.88
C GLY A 201 31.67 -10.52 -5.50
N CYS A 202 30.87 -9.75 -6.24
CA CYS A 202 29.48 -9.38 -5.90
C CYS A 202 28.48 -9.65 -7.04
N THR A 203 28.76 -10.64 -7.89
CA THR A 203 27.99 -10.94 -9.12
C THR A 203 26.53 -11.33 -8.88
N GLY A 204 26.15 -11.74 -7.67
CA GLY A 204 24.75 -12.02 -7.29
C GLY A 204 23.88 -10.80 -6.97
N LEU A 205 24.45 -9.59 -6.86
CA LEU A 205 23.75 -8.38 -6.39
C LEU A 205 23.12 -7.52 -7.51
N GLY A 206 23.26 -7.91 -8.78
CA GLY A 206 22.73 -7.17 -9.94
C GLY A 206 21.20 -7.10 -10.00
N GLY A 207 20.49 -8.05 -9.38
CA GLY A 207 19.02 -8.11 -9.38
C GLY A 207 18.32 -7.01 -8.57
N LEU A 208 19.05 -6.29 -7.71
CA LEU A 208 18.53 -5.16 -6.93
C LEU A 208 18.32 -3.90 -7.77
N ALA A 209 19.20 -3.65 -8.75
CA ALA A 209 19.14 -2.44 -9.60
C ALA A 209 17.85 -2.39 -10.44
N GLY A 210 17.48 -3.50 -11.09
CA GLY A 210 16.30 -3.56 -11.95
C GLY A 210 14.95 -3.44 -11.22
N ARG A 211 14.90 -3.68 -9.90
CA ARG A 211 13.67 -3.60 -9.09
C ARG A 211 13.51 -2.28 -8.36
N THR A 212 14.59 -1.59 -7.98
CA THR A 212 14.50 -0.23 -7.43
C THR A 212 14.08 0.81 -8.48
N ASP A 213 14.41 0.58 -9.75
CA ASP A 213 14.01 1.47 -10.85
C ASP A 213 12.48 1.52 -11.04
N ARG A 214 11.75 0.43 -10.75
CA ARG A 214 10.27 0.39 -10.81
C ARG A 214 9.60 1.33 -9.82
N VAL A 215 10.30 1.73 -8.76
CA VAL A 215 9.79 2.67 -7.75
C VAL A 215 10.41 4.06 -7.93
N GLY A 216 11.30 4.26 -8.91
CA GLY A 216 12.05 5.51 -9.17
C GLY A 216 13.35 5.68 -8.36
N GLY A 217 13.80 4.63 -7.68
CA GLY A 217 15.02 4.64 -6.86
C GLY A 217 16.22 3.99 -7.56
N ARG A 218 17.45 4.31 -7.13
CA ARG A 218 18.67 3.68 -7.67
C ARG A 218 19.35 2.83 -6.61
N ALA A 219 19.62 1.56 -6.90
CA ALA A 219 20.47 0.71 -6.09
C ALA A 219 21.88 0.55 -6.69
N ARG A 220 22.90 0.49 -5.85
CA ARG A 220 24.27 0.14 -6.19
C ARG A 220 24.83 -0.82 -5.14
N SER A 221 25.52 -1.86 -5.59
CA SER A 221 26.31 -2.72 -4.72
C SER A 221 27.80 -2.54 -5.01
N ALA A 222 28.63 -2.63 -3.96
CA ALA A 222 30.08 -2.65 -4.08
C ALA A 222 30.66 -3.61 -3.04
N GLY A 223 31.63 -4.42 -3.43
CA GLY A 223 32.42 -5.25 -2.52
C GLY A 223 33.82 -4.66 -2.36
N HIS A 224 34.33 -4.59 -1.14
CA HIS A 224 35.76 -4.31 -0.89
C HIS A 224 36.22 -5.07 0.37
N ALA A 225 37.35 -5.78 0.26
CA ALA A 225 38.02 -6.45 1.38
C ALA A 225 37.11 -7.33 2.27
N GLY A 226 36.25 -8.17 1.67
CA GLY A 226 35.35 -9.07 2.40
C GLY A 226 34.07 -8.42 2.94
N VAL A 227 33.85 -7.13 2.66
CA VAL A 227 32.63 -6.40 3.04
C VAL A 227 31.79 -6.14 1.79
N CYS A 228 30.53 -6.58 1.82
CA CYS A 228 29.54 -6.29 0.79
C CYS A 228 28.69 -5.09 1.22
N ARG A 229 28.68 -4.01 0.43
CA ARG A 229 27.86 -2.82 0.65
C ARG A 229 26.73 -2.76 -0.37
N VAL A 230 25.52 -2.50 0.10
CA VAL A 230 24.35 -2.23 -0.73
C VAL A 230 23.82 -0.83 -0.39
N ALA A 231 23.73 0.05 -1.39
CA ALA A 231 23.24 1.40 -1.24
C ALA A 231 21.99 1.60 -2.12
N GLY A 232 20.89 2.06 -1.53
CA GLY A 232 19.67 2.42 -2.25
C GLY A 232 19.37 3.91 -2.09
N ARG A 233 19.05 4.60 -3.19
CA ARG A 233 18.51 5.96 -3.18
C ARG A 233 17.02 5.90 -3.50
N LEU A 234 16.19 6.42 -2.59
CA LEU A 234 14.75 6.54 -2.80
C LEU A 234 14.40 7.78 -3.66
N PRO A 235 13.30 7.74 -4.42
CA PRO A 235 12.85 8.89 -5.19
C PRO A 235 12.31 9.98 -4.27
N ARG A 236 12.56 11.23 -4.66
CA ARG A 236 11.85 12.39 -4.13
C ARG A 236 10.42 12.36 -4.69
N GLY A 237 9.50 11.71 -3.98
CA GLY A 237 8.07 11.89 -4.24
C GLY A 237 7.72 13.36 -4.07
N ARG A 238 7.00 13.94 -5.05
CA ARG A 238 6.38 15.25 -4.90
C ARG A 238 5.40 15.16 -3.73
N ALA A 239 5.54 16.05 -2.76
CA ALA A 239 4.48 16.31 -1.80
C ALA A 239 3.26 16.81 -2.59
N GLY A 240 2.19 16.05 -2.55
CA GLY A 240 0.86 16.42 -3.00
C GLY A 240 -0.09 16.11 -1.87
#